data_AF-A0A8S9K843-F1
#
_entry.id   AF-A0A8S9K843-F1
#
_cell.length_a   1.000
_cell.length_b   1.000
_cell.length_c   1.000
_cell.angle_alpha   90.00
_cell.angle_beta   90.00
_cell.angle_gamma   90.00
#
_symmetry.space_group_name_H-M   'P 1'
#
loop_
_entity.id
_entity.type
_entity.pdbx_description
1 polymer ?
#
loop_
_entity_poly.entity_id
_entity_poly.type
_entity_poly.pdbx_seq_one_letter_code
_entity_poly.pdbx_strand_id
1 'polypeptide(L)'
;MDDVRSPRTLDGGLEARHSSPSYTLGKRRTDHNLLIPEAELKGLGAELHYTQRGGDITFHGPHQAILYPIISLRSIGIGARNYVETLERSMIELASVYGVKARAGHKGETGVWVGDRKIGAIGVRISSGITSHGLAFNIDPDLKYFEHILPCGIADKEVTSLRRETDDMLLPSEEVIHEQLVSCLAKAFSYDRCCVEGRSFIHFGQPGGV
;
A
#
# COMPACT_ATOMS: atom_id res chain seq x y z
N MET A 1 18.80 -35.72 5.76
CA MET A 1 19.75 -34.62 5.49
C MET A 1 18.88 -33.42 5.22
N ASP A 2 18.52 -32.73 6.29
CA ASP A 2 17.54 -31.65 6.25
C ASP A 2 18.22 -30.41 5.67
N ASP A 3 17.70 -29.95 4.53
CA ASP A 3 18.08 -28.71 3.87
C ASP A 3 17.58 -27.53 4.73
N VAL A 4 18.34 -27.17 5.77
CA VAL A 4 18.13 -25.96 6.55
C VAL A 4 18.54 -24.78 5.66
N ARG A 5 17.60 -24.33 4.81
CA ARG A 5 17.74 -23.05 4.13
C ARG A 5 17.89 -21.96 5.19
N SER A 6 18.89 -21.11 5.01
CA SER A 6 19.06 -19.92 5.86
C SER A 6 17.78 -19.08 5.82
N PRO A 7 17.36 -18.52 6.96
CA PRO A 7 16.15 -17.70 7.01
C PRO A 7 16.29 -16.53 6.04
N ARG A 8 15.29 -16.35 5.17
CA ARG A 8 15.23 -15.22 4.24
C ARG A 8 14.74 -14.01 5.02
N THR A 9 15.57 -12.98 5.11
CA THR A 9 15.18 -11.67 5.64
C THR A 9 14.76 -10.76 4.48
N LEU A 10 13.66 -10.04 4.65
CA LEU A 10 13.34 -8.92 3.78
C LEU A 10 14.14 -7.70 4.27
N ASP A 11 15.22 -7.38 3.55
CA ASP A 11 15.98 -6.14 3.74
C ASP A 11 15.43 -5.06 2.80
N GLY A 12 14.87 -3.98 3.35
CA GLY A 12 14.39 -2.82 2.58
C GLY A 12 12.87 -2.59 2.55
N GLY A 13 12.16 -2.72 3.67
CA GLY A 13 10.76 -2.27 3.79
C GLY A 13 10.67 -0.89 4.43
N LEU A 14 10.04 0.09 3.75
CA LEU A 14 9.69 1.38 4.37
C LEU A 14 8.19 1.39 4.74
N GLU A 15 7.91 1.67 6.00
CA GLU A 15 6.56 2.04 6.46
C GLU A 15 6.40 3.55 6.33
N ALA A 16 5.28 3.98 5.76
CA ALA A 16 4.94 5.40 5.68
C ALA A 16 3.70 5.67 6.53
N ARG A 17 3.80 6.69 7.39
CA ARG A 17 2.66 7.28 8.08
C ARG A 17 2.50 8.70 7.56
N HIS A 18 1.34 9.00 6.99
CA HIS A 18 1.03 10.36 6.58
C HIS A 18 0.33 11.07 7.73
N SER A 19 0.99 12.07 8.30
CA SER A 19 0.39 12.98 9.28
C SER A 19 -0.59 13.98 8.63
N SER A 20 -0.47 14.18 7.32
CA SER A 20 -1.29 15.12 6.54
C SER A 20 -1.95 14.42 5.35
N PRO A 21 -3.20 14.77 5.01
CA PRO A 21 -3.85 14.40 3.77
C PRO A 21 -2.99 14.69 2.53
N SER A 22 -2.85 13.73 1.62
CA SER A 22 -2.05 13.87 0.41
C SER A 22 -2.69 13.14 -0.76
N TYR A 23 -2.89 13.84 -1.87
CA TYR A 23 -3.23 13.25 -3.15
C TYR A 23 -1.96 12.98 -3.93
N THR A 24 -1.87 11.80 -4.55
CA THR A 24 -0.76 11.49 -5.44
C THR A 24 -1.27 11.16 -6.83
N LEU A 25 -0.64 11.72 -7.86
CA LEU A 25 -0.87 11.39 -9.25
C LEU A 25 0.24 10.45 -9.75
N GLY A 26 -0.16 9.31 -10.31
CA GLY A 26 0.77 8.35 -10.91
C GLY A 26 1.32 8.83 -12.26
N LYS A 27 2.18 8.00 -12.87
CA LYS A 27 2.88 8.30 -14.13
C LYS A 27 1.97 8.62 -15.33
N ARG A 28 0.69 8.27 -15.26
CA ARG A 28 -0.31 8.51 -16.33
C ARG A 28 -0.78 9.97 -16.40
N ARG A 29 -0.49 10.78 -15.37
CA ARG A 29 -0.92 12.19 -15.25
C ARG A 29 -2.39 12.40 -15.61
N THR A 30 -3.22 11.84 -14.77
CA THR A 30 -4.68 11.82 -14.88
C THR A 30 -5.27 12.98 -14.09
N ASP A 31 -4.82 14.20 -14.38
CA ASP A 31 -5.19 15.41 -13.63
C ASP A 31 -6.71 15.67 -13.64
N HIS A 32 -7.39 15.27 -14.71
CA HIS A 32 -8.86 15.34 -14.85
C HIS A 32 -9.62 14.45 -13.85
N ASN A 33 -8.94 13.52 -13.17
CA ASN A 33 -9.53 12.71 -12.10
C ASN A 33 -9.44 13.38 -10.73
N LEU A 34 -8.84 14.57 -10.62
CA LEU A 34 -9.03 15.44 -9.47
C LEU A 34 -10.30 16.26 -9.69
N LEU A 35 -11.31 16.05 -8.85
CA LEU A 35 -12.66 16.60 -9.04
C LEU A 35 -12.84 18.00 -8.45
N ILE A 36 -11.80 18.50 -7.78
CA ILE A 36 -11.78 19.85 -7.19
C ILE A 36 -10.51 20.60 -7.64
N PRO A 37 -10.53 21.94 -7.72
CA PRO A 37 -9.34 22.73 -7.99
C PRO A 37 -8.23 22.49 -6.96
N GLU A 38 -6.96 22.50 -7.40
CA GLU A 38 -5.79 22.38 -6.49
C GLU A 38 -5.79 23.45 -5.39
N ALA A 39 -6.34 24.64 -5.66
CA ALA A 39 -6.48 25.70 -4.67
C ALA A 39 -7.39 25.30 -3.49
N GLU A 40 -8.40 24.47 -3.74
CA GLU A 40 -9.33 24.00 -2.69
C GLU A 40 -8.70 22.90 -1.82
N LEU A 41 -7.74 22.14 -2.36
CA LEU A 41 -7.00 21.12 -1.57
C LEU A 41 -6.31 21.72 -0.36
N LYS A 42 -5.72 22.91 -0.50
CA LYS A 42 -5.09 23.61 0.63
C LYS A 42 -6.08 23.95 1.74
N GLY A 43 -7.32 24.27 1.38
CA GLY A 43 -8.41 24.51 2.34
C GLY A 43 -8.81 23.25 3.12
N LEU A 44 -8.59 22.07 2.53
CA LEU A 44 -8.83 20.76 3.16
C LEU A 44 -7.60 20.24 3.94
N GLY A 45 -6.53 21.04 4.04
CA GLY A 45 -5.26 20.62 4.63
C GLY A 45 -4.52 19.55 3.82
N ALA A 46 -4.83 19.43 2.52
CA ALA A 46 -4.30 18.40 1.64
C ALA A 46 -3.27 18.94 0.64
N GLU A 47 -2.27 18.12 0.33
CA GLU A 47 -1.25 18.41 -0.68
C GLU A 47 -1.42 17.54 -1.94
N LEU A 48 -1.01 18.04 -3.10
CA LEU A 48 -0.96 17.28 -4.35
C LEU A 48 0.48 16.99 -4.75
N HIS A 49 0.81 15.72 -4.95
CA HIS A 49 2.15 15.30 -5.38
C HIS A 49 2.11 14.50 -6.66
N TYR A 50 3.07 14.78 -7.53
CA TYR A 50 3.29 14.01 -8.75
C TYR A 50 4.36 12.95 -8.53
N THR A 51 4.03 11.71 -8.88
CA THR A 51 4.87 10.55 -8.60
C THR A 51 5.14 9.74 -9.86
N GLN A 52 6.03 8.75 -9.74
CA GLN A 52 6.37 7.83 -10.83
C GLN A 52 5.78 6.44 -10.63
N ARG A 53 4.89 6.24 -9.64
CA ARG A 53 4.17 4.97 -9.48
C ARG A 53 3.22 4.72 -10.66
N GLY A 54 2.96 3.44 -10.91
CA GLY A 54 1.83 3.03 -11.72
C GLY A 54 0.50 3.45 -11.09
N GLY A 55 -0.57 3.29 -11.87
CA GLY A 55 -1.91 3.70 -11.47
C GLY A 55 -2.23 5.16 -11.76
N ASP A 56 -3.39 5.56 -11.27
CA ASP A 56 -4.08 6.84 -11.47
C ASP A 56 -3.81 7.78 -10.28
N ILE A 57 -4.67 8.75 -10.02
CA ILE A 57 -4.78 9.49 -8.77
C ILE A 57 -5.19 8.57 -7.62
N THR A 58 -4.69 8.83 -6.42
CA THR A 58 -5.18 8.22 -5.16
C THR A 58 -5.00 9.20 -4.01
N PHE A 59 -5.73 8.96 -2.94
CA PHE A 59 -5.57 9.64 -1.66
C PHE A 59 -4.72 8.82 -0.69
N HIS A 60 -3.92 9.52 0.12
CA HIS A 60 -3.28 9.01 1.32
C HIS A 60 -3.50 9.94 2.50
N GLY A 61 -3.64 9.40 3.71
CA GLY A 61 -3.80 10.22 4.91
C GLY A 61 -3.69 9.41 6.19
N PRO A 62 -4.02 10.03 7.35
CA PRO A 62 -4.11 9.33 8.62
C PRO A 62 -5.01 8.08 8.54
N HIS A 63 -4.72 7.10 9.40
CA HIS A 63 -5.50 5.85 9.51
C HIS A 63 -5.46 4.96 8.26
N GLN A 64 -4.40 5.04 7.46
CA GLN A 64 -4.06 4.06 6.43
C GLN A 64 -2.76 3.33 6.76
N ALA A 65 -2.75 2.02 6.53
CA ALA A 65 -1.52 1.22 6.53
C ALA A 65 -0.85 1.25 5.16
N ILE A 66 0.25 1.99 5.07
CA ILE A 66 1.00 2.20 3.82
C ILE A 66 2.37 1.53 3.93
N LEU A 67 2.64 0.61 3.01
CA LEU A 67 3.92 -0.08 2.92
C LEU A 67 4.55 0.15 1.54
N TYR A 68 5.85 0.40 1.55
CA TYR A 68 6.69 0.49 0.36
C TYR A 68 7.78 -0.59 0.37
N PRO A 69 7.46 -1.83 -0.08
CA PRO A 69 8.46 -2.88 -0.15
C PRO A 69 9.48 -2.57 -1.25
N ILE A 70 10.74 -2.41 -0.88
CA ILE A 70 11.86 -2.19 -1.80
C ILE A 70 12.55 -3.54 -2.04
N ILE A 71 12.18 -4.19 -3.14
CA ILE A 71 12.53 -5.58 -3.42
C ILE A 71 13.15 -5.68 -4.80
N SER A 72 14.27 -6.39 -4.90
CA SER A 72 14.79 -6.84 -6.19
C SER A 72 13.98 -8.02 -6.69
N LEU A 73 13.13 -7.81 -7.68
CA LEU A 73 12.31 -8.86 -8.27
C LEU A 73 13.16 -9.97 -8.93
N ARG A 74 14.35 -9.59 -9.41
CA ARG A 74 15.33 -10.54 -9.97
C ARG A 74 15.89 -11.47 -8.90
N SER A 75 16.17 -10.98 -7.69
CA SER A 75 16.76 -11.82 -6.63
C SER A 75 15.76 -12.84 -6.09
N ILE A 76 14.46 -12.54 -6.14
CA ILE A 76 13.40 -13.47 -5.72
C ILE A 76 12.75 -14.23 -6.89
N GLY A 77 13.18 -13.97 -8.13
CA GLY A 77 12.75 -14.74 -9.31
C GLY A 77 11.29 -14.55 -9.72
N ILE A 78 10.68 -13.39 -9.43
CA ILE A 78 9.27 -13.12 -9.80
C ILE A 78 9.14 -11.96 -10.79
N GLY A 79 8.05 -11.98 -11.57
CA GLY A 79 7.67 -10.86 -12.44
C GLY A 79 6.84 -9.79 -11.73
N ALA A 80 6.69 -8.63 -12.37
CA ALA A 80 5.88 -7.50 -11.88
C ALA A 80 4.43 -7.88 -11.54
N ARG A 81 3.83 -8.77 -12.33
CA ARG A 81 2.47 -9.27 -12.10
C ARG A 81 2.38 -10.05 -10.79
N ASN A 82 3.23 -11.07 -10.61
CA ASN A 82 3.28 -11.86 -9.38
C ASN A 82 3.58 -11.00 -8.16
N TYR A 83 4.40 -9.95 -8.31
CA TYR A 83 4.65 -8.99 -7.24
C TYR A 83 3.36 -8.28 -6.81
N VAL A 84 2.62 -7.70 -7.75
CA VAL A 84 1.33 -7.03 -7.47
C VAL A 84 0.32 -8.01 -6.87
N GLU A 85 0.17 -9.22 -7.43
CA GLU A 85 -0.72 -10.26 -6.90
C GLU A 85 -0.32 -10.68 -5.47
N THR A 86 0.97 -10.59 -5.12
CA THR A 86 1.45 -10.86 -3.76
C THR A 86 1.08 -9.74 -2.79
N LEU A 87 1.15 -8.48 -3.21
CA LEU A 87 0.65 -7.34 -2.42
C LEU A 87 -0.87 -7.41 -2.20
N GLU A 88 -1.63 -7.84 -3.22
CA GLU A 88 -3.08 -8.07 -3.10
C GLU A 88 -3.36 -9.17 -2.07
N ARG A 89 -2.67 -10.31 -2.18
CA ARG A 89 -2.80 -11.42 -1.22
C ARG A 89 -2.51 -11.00 0.22
N SER A 90 -1.47 -10.18 0.47
CA SER A 90 -1.16 -9.75 1.84
C SER A 90 -2.27 -8.89 2.46
N MET A 91 -2.91 -8.02 1.68
CA MET A 91 -4.04 -7.21 2.17
C MET A 91 -5.33 -8.04 2.32
N ILE A 92 -5.57 -9.00 1.42
CA ILE A 92 -6.70 -9.93 1.56
C ILE A 92 -6.55 -10.77 2.82
N GLU A 93 -5.34 -11.25 3.11
CA GLU A 93 -5.07 -12.03 4.31
C GLU A 93 -5.25 -11.17 5.57
N LEU A 94 -4.75 -9.93 5.58
CA LEU A 94 -5.02 -9.00 6.66
C LEU A 94 -6.53 -8.81 6.88
N ALA A 95 -7.30 -8.51 5.83
CA ALA A 95 -8.75 -8.34 5.93
C ALA A 95 -9.45 -9.59 6.51
N SER A 96 -8.96 -10.78 6.15
CA SER A 96 -9.52 -12.05 6.65
C SER A 96 -9.32 -12.26 8.15
N VAL A 97 -8.26 -11.71 8.75
CA VAL A 97 -8.03 -11.74 10.22
C VAL A 97 -9.19 -11.07 10.96
N TYR A 98 -9.84 -10.10 10.34
CA TYR A 98 -10.96 -9.34 10.88
C TYR A 98 -12.32 -9.83 10.37
N GLY A 99 -12.37 -10.97 9.66
CA GLY A 99 -13.61 -11.51 9.10
C GLY A 99 -14.12 -10.80 7.84
N VAL A 100 -13.35 -9.86 7.29
CA VAL A 100 -13.73 -9.11 6.08
C VAL A 100 -13.43 -9.94 4.83
N LYS A 101 -14.47 -10.18 4.02
CA LYS A 101 -14.37 -10.96 2.77
C LYS A 101 -13.86 -10.09 1.62
N ALA A 102 -12.55 -9.89 1.58
CA ALA A 102 -11.88 -9.15 0.52
C ALA A 102 -11.42 -10.05 -0.64
N ARG A 103 -11.26 -9.45 -1.83
CA ARG A 103 -10.79 -10.11 -3.06
C ARG A 103 -9.90 -9.18 -3.88
N ALA A 104 -9.10 -9.76 -4.77
CA ALA A 104 -8.42 -8.99 -5.81
C ALA A 104 -9.43 -8.39 -6.79
N GLY A 105 -9.11 -7.23 -7.36
CA GLY A 105 -9.94 -6.58 -8.35
C GLY A 105 -9.98 -7.32 -9.69
N HIS A 106 -10.95 -6.98 -10.53
CA HIS A 106 -10.98 -7.47 -11.90
C HIS A 106 -9.88 -6.82 -12.77
N LYS A 107 -9.78 -7.25 -14.02
CA LYS A 107 -8.83 -6.66 -14.97
C LYS A 107 -9.06 -5.14 -15.08
N GLY A 108 -8.04 -4.36 -14.74
CA GLY A 108 -8.11 -2.89 -14.74
C GLY A 108 -8.36 -2.27 -13.37
N GLU A 109 -8.66 -3.09 -12.36
CA GLU A 109 -9.08 -2.66 -11.02
C GLU A 109 -8.04 -3.05 -9.96
N THR A 110 -6.76 -2.83 -10.25
CA THR A 110 -5.66 -3.22 -9.36
C THR A 110 -5.89 -2.72 -7.93
N GLY A 111 -5.70 -3.63 -6.95
CA GLY A 111 -6.02 -3.39 -5.55
C GLY A 111 -6.95 -4.46 -4.98
N VAL A 112 -7.42 -4.21 -3.76
CA VAL A 112 -8.23 -5.14 -2.97
C VAL A 112 -9.59 -4.53 -2.66
N TRP A 113 -10.62 -5.37 -2.76
CA TRP A 113 -12.01 -4.96 -2.83
C TRP A 113 -12.90 -5.80 -1.92
N VAL A 114 -13.95 -5.19 -1.37
CA VAL A 114 -15.04 -5.85 -0.65
C VAL A 114 -16.33 -5.56 -1.42
N GLY A 115 -16.92 -6.58 -2.05
CA GLY A 115 -17.94 -6.36 -3.07
C GLY A 115 -17.37 -5.50 -4.20
N ASP A 116 -17.96 -4.32 -4.43
CA ASP A 116 -17.51 -3.31 -5.40
C ASP A 116 -16.79 -2.10 -4.76
N ARG A 117 -16.47 -2.19 -3.46
CA ARG A 117 -15.81 -1.12 -2.71
C ARG A 117 -14.33 -1.40 -2.52
N LYS A 118 -13.45 -0.46 -2.86
CA LYS A 118 -11.99 -0.64 -2.70
C LYS A 118 -11.57 -0.41 -1.25
N ILE A 119 -10.93 -1.41 -0.65
CA ILE A 119 -10.35 -1.32 0.71
C ILE A 119 -8.83 -1.09 0.67
N GLY A 120 -8.16 -1.49 -0.43
CA GLY A 120 -6.71 -1.35 -0.58
C GLY A 120 -6.30 -0.93 -1.99
N ALA A 121 -5.43 0.08 -2.08
CA ALA A 121 -4.85 0.53 -3.34
C ALA A 121 -3.43 -0.02 -3.52
N ILE A 122 -3.05 -0.31 -4.77
CA ILE A 122 -1.67 -0.67 -5.12
C ILE A 122 -1.21 0.24 -6.26
N GLY A 123 -0.03 0.83 -6.07
CA GLY A 123 0.64 1.64 -7.06
C GLY A 123 2.13 1.50 -6.90
N VAL A 124 2.76 0.77 -7.81
CA VAL A 124 4.18 0.42 -7.74
C VAL A 124 4.95 1.01 -8.91
N ARG A 125 6.23 1.31 -8.70
CA ARG A 125 7.21 1.56 -9.75
C ARG A 125 8.24 0.44 -9.71
N ILE A 126 8.66 -0.03 -10.88
CA ILE A 126 9.76 -0.99 -11.00
C ILE A 126 10.81 -0.36 -11.91
N SER A 127 12.02 -0.18 -11.41
CA SER A 127 13.14 0.39 -12.14
C SER A 127 14.36 -0.50 -11.96
N SER A 128 15.00 -0.90 -13.05
CA SER A 128 16.14 -1.83 -13.02
C SER A 128 15.88 -3.15 -12.24
N GLY A 129 14.61 -3.57 -12.18
CA GLY A 129 14.19 -4.77 -11.43
C GLY A 129 13.97 -4.56 -9.93
N ILE A 130 14.11 -3.33 -9.42
CA ILE A 130 13.88 -2.96 -8.01
C ILE A 130 12.54 -2.24 -7.89
N THR A 131 11.73 -2.61 -6.90
CA THR A 131 10.42 -1.99 -6.62
C THR A 131 10.55 -0.72 -5.79
N SER A 132 9.65 0.23 -6.00
CA SER A 132 9.37 1.34 -5.10
C SER A 132 7.88 1.68 -5.09
N HIS A 133 7.46 2.50 -4.12
CA HIS A 133 6.05 2.59 -3.72
C HIS A 133 5.50 1.21 -3.30
N GLY A 134 4.20 0.98 -3.36
CA GLY A 134 3.64 -0.24 -2.80
C GLY A 134 2.13 -0.23 -2.70
N LEU A 135 1.65 -0.43 -1.47
CA LEU A 135 0.25 -0.58 -1.14
C LEU A 135 -0.19 0.44 -0.09
N ALA A 136 -1.48 0.73 -0.06
CA ALA A 136 -2.15 1.50 0.98
C ALA A 136 -3.46 0.78 1.33
N PHE A 137 -3.59 0.34 2.58
CA PHE A 137 -4.78 -0.34 3.10
C PHE A 137 -5.55 0.61 4.03
N ASN A 138 -6.85 0.76 3.80
CA ASN A 138 -7.70 1.66 4.57
C ASN A 138 -8.09 1.02 5.91
N ILE A 139 -7.51 1.47 7.03
CA ILE A 139 -7.95 1.04 8.36
C ILE A 139 -9.20 1.81 8.74
N ASP A 140 -9.06 3.13 8.87
CA ASP A 140 -10.16 4.05 9.20
C ASP A 140 -9.91 5.49 8.71
N PRO A 141 -9.45 5.70 7.46
CA PRO A 141 -9.25 7.06 6.97
C PRO A 141 -10.59 7.79 6.84
N ASP A 142 -10.58 9.12 6.89
CA ASP A 142 -11.73 9.91 6.47
C ASP A 142 -11.98 9.67 4.97
N LEU A 143 -13.00 8.85 4.67
CA LEU A 143 -13.31 8.43 3.31
C LEU A 143 -13.80 9.59 2.43
N LYS A 144 -14.19 10.73 3.02
CA LYS A 144 -14.62 11.92 2.25
C LYS A 144 -13.51 12.46 1.36
N TYR A 145 -12.23 12.27 1.72
CA TYR A 145 -11.12 12.64 0.84
C TYR A 145 -11.14 11.89 -0.49
N PHE A 146 -11.72 10.69 -0.56
CA PHE A 146 -11.87 9.99 -1.83
C PHE A 146 -12.99 10.55 -2.71
N GLU A 147 -13.94 11.32 -2.17
CA GLU A 147 -15.01 11.97 -2.95
C GLU A 147 -14.48 13.08 -3.86
N HIS A 148 -13.28 13.57 -3.58
CA HIS A 148 -12.61 14.60 -4.38
C HIS A 148 -11.81 14.05 -5.56
N ILE A 149 -11.81 12.73 -5.76
CA ILE A 149 -11.07 12.07 -6.84
C ILE A 149 -11.91 11.00 -7.54
N LEU A 150 -11.59 10.74 -8.81
CA LEU A 150 -12.13 9.63 -9.58
C LEU A 150 -11.06 8.54 -9.76
N PRO A 151 -10.91 7.61 -8.79
CA PRO A 151 -9.87 6.60 -8.85
C PRO A 151 -10.13 5.62 -10.00
N CYS A 152 -9.14 5.44 -10.87
CA CYS A 152 -9.19 4.55 -12.03
C CYS A 152 -10.21 4.94 -13.11
N GLY A 153 -10.77 6.15 -13.08
CA GLY A 153 -11.71 6.65 -14.10
C GLY A 153 -13.07 5.93 -14.13
N ILE A 154 -13.44 5.22 -13.06
CA ILE A 154 -14.71 4.47 -12.97
C ILE A 154 -15.58 5.12 -11.91
N ALA A 155 -16.72 5.69 -12.30
CA ALA A 155 -17.61 6.45 -11.42
C ALA A 155 -18.40 5.57 -10.44
N ASP A 156 -18.66 4.31 -10.78
CA ASP A 156 -19.58 3.45 -10.02
C ASP A 156 -18.90 2.63 -8.91
N LYS A 157 -17.68 2.99 -8.50
CA LYS A 157 -16.88 2.22 -7.53
C LYS A 157 -16.59 3.05 -6.30
N GLU A 158 -17.11 2.60 -5.16
CA GLU A 158 -16.85 3.24 -3.87
C GLU A 158 -15.51 2.82 -3.27
N VAL A 159 -15.13 3.50 -2.20
CA VAL A 159 -14.05 3.10 -1.29
C VAL A 159 -14.63 2.68 0.06
N THR A 160 -13.90 1.84 0.77
CA THR A 160 -14.25 1.39 2.12
C THR A 160 -13.02 1.32 3.01
N SER A 161 -13.23 1.01 4.28
CA SER A 161 -12.19 0.86 5.29
C SER A 161 -12.45 -0.36 6.16
N LEU A 162 -11.44 -0.84 6.87
CA LEU A 162 -11.60 -1.92 7.83
C LEU A 162 -12.69 -1.57 8.85
N ARG A 163 -12.67 -0.36 9.41
CA ARG A 163 -13.70 0.15 10.32
C ARG A 163 -15.11 0.02 9.75
N ARG A 164 -15.32 0.46 8.50
CA ARG A 164 -16.64 0.41 7.84
C ARG A 164 -17.11 -1.02 7.58
N GLU A 165 -16.20 -1.97 7.33
CA GLU A 165 -16.56 -3.35 7.01
C GLU A 165 -16.66 -4.26 8.25
N THR A 166 -16.19 -3.81 9.43
CA THR A 166 -16.21 -4.59 10.68
C THR A 166 -17.21 -4.07 11.72
N ASP A 167 -18.00 -3.04 11.39
CA ASP A 167 -18.98 -2.40 12.28
C ASP A 167 -18.38 -2.08 13.68
N ASP A 168 -19.09 -2.49 14.74
CA ASP A 168 -18.77 -2.26 16.17
C ASP A 168 -17.62 -3.15 16.70
N MET A 169 -16.93 -3.91 15.83
CA MET A 169 -15.76 -4.68 16.26
C MET A 169 -14.69 -3.75 16.85
N LEU A 170 -14.23 -4.09 18.05
CA LEU A 170 -13.07 -3.46 18.66
C LEU A 170 -11.82 -3.84 17.86
N LEU A 171 -11.34 -2.91 17.03
CA LEU A 171 -10.07 -3.06 16.33
C LEU A 171 -8.91 -2.78 17.29
N PRO A 172 -7.77 -3.48 17.15
CA PRO A 172 -6.56 -3.13 17.88
C PRO A 172 -6.00 -1.79 17.41
N SER A 173 -4.92 -1.31 18.04
CA SER A 173 -4.30 -0.06 17.62
C SER A 173 -3.77 -0.16 16.18
N GLU A 174 -3.66 0.99 15.49
CA GLU A 174 -3.13 1.03 14.13
C GLU A 174 -1.73 0.44 14.02
N GLU A 175 -0.87 0.60 15.04
CA GLU A 175 0.43 -0.03 15.09
C GLU A 175 0.33 -1.55 14.96
N VAL A 176 -0.60 -2.18 15.69
CA VAL A 176 -0.80 -3.63 15.63
C VAL A 176 -1.30 -4.05 14.24
N ILE A 177 -2.19 -3.28 13.64
CA ILE A 177 -2.72 -3.58 12.29
C ILE A 177 -1.61 -3.44 11.24
N HIS A 178 -0.73 -2.42 11.37
CA HIS A 178 0.44 -2.25 10.52
C HIS A 178 1.41 -3.44 10.65
N GLU A 179 1.73 -3.85 11.89
CA GLU A 179 2.60 -5.00 12.14
C GLU A 179 2.01 -6.30 11.56
N GLN A 180 0.70 -6.48 11.67
CA GLN A 180 0.00 -7.61 11.04
C GLN A 180 0.08 -7.55 9.51
N LEU A 181 -0.05 -6.37 8.90
CA LEU A 181 0.10 -6.20 7.45
C LEU A 181 1.53 -6.56 7.00
N VAL A 182 2.54 -6.12 7.74
CA VAL A 182 3.95 -6.48 7.51
C VAL A 182 4.13 -8.00 7.64
N SER A 183 3.52 -8.63 8.65
CA SER A 183 3.56 -10.09 8.82
C SER A 183 2.90 -10.83 7.65
N CYS A 184 1.74 -10.37 7.19
CA CYS A 184 1.05 -10.93 6.02
C CYS A 184 1.91 -10.80 4.76
N LEU A 185 2.55 -9.65 4.56
CA LEU A 185 3.47 -9.40 3.46
C LEU A 185 4.68 -10.34 3.51
N ALA A 186 5.32 -10.47 4.68
CA ALA A 186 6.46 -11.36 4.89
C ALA A 186 6.12 -12.80 4.50
N LYS A 187 4.99 -13.31 5.02
CA LYS A 187 4.47 -14.65 4.72
C LYS A 187 4.19 -14.82 3.23
N ALA A 188 3.55 -13.83 2.59
CA ALA A 188 3.19 -13.89 1.18
C ALA A 188 4.40 -13.97 0.23
N PHE A 189 5.53 -13.37 0.62
CA PHE A 189 6.82 -13.51 -0.07
C PHE A 189 7.71 -14.66 0.47
N SER A 190 7.22 -15.40 1.47
CA SER A 190 7.94 -16.49 2.14
C SER A 190 9.28 -16.04 2.76
N TYR A 191 9.29 -14.84 3.35
CA TYR A 191 10.34 -14.35 4.22
C TYR A 191 10.07 -14.76 5.67
N ASP A 192 11.12 -15.16 6.38
CA ASP A 192 11.06 -15.60 7.78
C ASP A 192 11.01 -14.42 8.74
N ARG A 193 11.59 -13.27 8.34
CA ARG A 193 11.60 -12.01 9.10
C ARG A 193 11.53 -10.81 8.16
N CYS A 194 10.81 -9.77 8.57
CA CYS A 194 10.87 -8.45 7.95
C CYS A 194 11.57 -7.47 8.89
N CYS A 195 12.58 -6.78 8.40
CA CYS A 195 13.15 -5.61 9.06
C CYS A 195 12.45 -4.38 8.49
N VAL A 196 11.65 -3.69 9.31
CA VAL A 196 11.10 -2.37 8.95
C VAL A 196 12.12 -1.32 9.39
N GLU A 197 12.71 -0.60 8.45
CA GLU A 197 13.59 0.52 8.77
C GLU A 197 12.75 1.79 8.94
N GLY A 198 12.64 2.30 10.18
CA GLY A 198 12.01 3.60 10.41
C GLY A 198 11.31 3.84 11.76
N ARG A 199 12.09 4.00 12.85
CA ARG A 199 11.86 5.10 13.78
C ARG A 199 13.07 6.03 13.63
N SER A 200 12.91 7.13 12.90
CA SER A 200 13.79 8.31 12.86
C SER A 200 15.31 8.06 12.73
N PHE A 201 15.85 8.21 11.50
CA PHE A 201 17.27 8.40 11.11
C PHE A 201 18.29 7.33 11.55
N ILE A 202 19.16 6.88 10.62
CA ILE A 202 20.64 6.94 10.68
C ILE A 202 21.26 6.36 9.39
N HIS A 203 22.37 6.99 9.01
CA HIS A 203 23.31 6.72 7.91
C HIS A 203 23.72 5.24 7.71
N PHE A 204 23.83 4.81 6.45
CA PHE A 204 24.70 3.68 6.09
C PHE A 204 26.15 4.17 6.04
N GLY A 205 26.95 3.77 7.02
CA GLY A 205 28.40 3.69 6.86
C GLY A 205 28.72 2.67 5.76
N GLN A 206 29.61 3.06 4.85
CA GLN A 206 30.15 2.18 3.82
C GLN A 206 30.88 0.98 4.48
N PRO A 207 30.68 -0.27 4.02
CA PRO A 207 31.62 -1.33 4.31
C PRO A 207 32.88 -1.06 3.49
N GLY A 208 34.00 -0.89 4.17
CA GLY A 208 35.31 -0.68 3.55
C GLY A 208 35.66 -1.75 2.52
N GLY A 209 36.30 -1.31 1.46
CA GLY A 209 37.04 -2.15 0.53
C GLY A 209 38.42 -1.55 0.34
N VAL A 210 39.42 -2.34 0.77
CA VAL A 210 40.87 -2.35 0.43
C VAL A 210 41.62 -1.01 0.32
#